data_AF-A0A381YRZ6-F1
#
_entry.id   AF-A0A381YRZ6-F1
#
_cell.length_a   1.000
_cell.length_b   1.000
_cell.length_c   1.000
_cell.angle_alpha   90.00
_cell.angle_beta   90.00
_cell.angle_gamma   90.00
#
_symmetry.space_group_name_H-M   'P 1'
#
loop_
_entity.id
_entity.type
_entity.pdbx_description
1 polymer ?
#
loop_
_entity_poly.entity_id
_entity_poly.type
_entity_poly.pdbx_seq_one_letter_code
_entity_poly.pdbx_strand_id
1 'polypeptide(L)'
;MARVDQQDTITLRLPASLDFADLPRVGLAALLRIHRIDPGDVGDLATSVHEIATKLAAAGSEVVVEFRVTDAEVAVDLTGDGRTIRISSPRS
;
A
#
# COMPACT_ATOMS: atom_id res chain seq x y z
N MET A 1 25.00 -11.09 14.83
CA MET A 1 24.91 -10.15 13.70
C MET A 1 23.50 -9.59 13.71
N ALA A 2 23.32 -8.31 14.05
CA ALA A 2 22.01 -7.68 14.02
C ALA A 2 21.55 -7.65 12.56
N ARG A 3 20.42 -8.29 12.26
CA ARG A 3 19.74 -8.12 10.98
C ARG A 3 19.39 -6.64 10.93
N VAL A 4 20.04 -5.88 10.05
CA VAL A 4 19.55 -4.54 9.73
C VAL A 4 18.12 -4.76 9.29
N ASP A 5 17.15 -4.16 9.99
CA ASP A 5 15.76 -4.08 9.56
C ASP A 5 15.76 -3.41 8.19
N GLN A 6 15.90 -4.23 7.15
CA GLN A 6 15.84 -3.77 5.78
C GLN A 6 14.36 -3.45 5.56
N GLN A 7 14.01 -2.19 5.80
CA GLN A 7 12.70 -1.62 5.52
C GLN A 7 12.58 -1.50 4.01
N ASP A 8 12.49 -2.65 3.34
CA ASP A 8 12.30 -2.74 1.90
C ASP A 8 11.00 -2.02 1.57
N THR A 9 11.15 -0.88 0.91
CA THR A 9 10.02 -0.08 0.43
C THR A 9 9.82 -0.42 -1.03
N ILE A 10 8.62 -0.90 -1.36
CA ILE A 10 8.25 -1.19 -2.75
C ILE A 10 7.41 -0.02 -3.25
N THR A 11 7.85 0.59 -4.35
CA THR A 11 7.15 1.72 -4.97
C THR A 11 6.40 1.27 -6.22
N LEU A 12 5.11 1.57 -6.28
CA LEU A 12 4.27 1.45 -7.46
C LEU A 12 3.87 2.86 -7.92
N ARG A 13 4.24 3.24 -9.14
CA ARG A 13 3.84 4.50 -9.78
C ARG A 13 2.78 4.23 -10.82
N LEU A 14 1.64 4.89 -10.70
CA LEU A 14 0.48 4.72 -11.57
C LEU A 14 0.13 6.04 -12.24
N PRO A 15 -0.16 6.03 -13.55
CA PRO A 15 -0.64 7.23 -14.23
C PRO A 15 -2.01 7.63 -13.67
N ALA A 16 -2.40 8.87 -13.96
CA ALA A 16 -3.72 9.42 -13.64
C ALA A 16 -4.85 8.75 -14.44
N SER A 17 -5.13 7.48 -14.14
CA SER A 17 -6.19 6.69 -14.76
C SER A 17 -6.85 5.77 -13.75
N LEU A 18 -8.19 5.69 -13.84
CA LEU A 18 -9.00 4.76 -13.06
C LEU A 18 -8.78 3.30 -13.44
N ASP A 19 -8.27 3.01 -14.65
CA ASP A 19 -8.01 1.64 -15.11
C ASP A 19 -7.01 0.90 -14.22
N PHE A 20 -6.21 1.65 -13.45
CA PHE A 20 -5.18 1.12 -12.56
C PHE A 20 -5.52 1.26 -11.07
N ALA A 21 -6.71 1.73 -10.71
CA ALA A 21 -7.10 1.99 -9.33
C ALA A 21 -7.08 0.73 -8.43
N ASP A 22 -7.20 -0.46 -9.01
CA ASP A 22 -7.08 -1.73 -8.30
C ASP A 22 -5.64 -2.22 -8.11
N LEU A 23 -4.67 -1.74 -8.90
CA LEU A 23 -3.28 -2.20 -8.81
C LEU A 23 -2.65 -2.01 -7.42
N PRO A 24 -2.93 -0.94 -6.65
CA PRO A 24 -2.45 -0.82 -5.28
C PRO A 24 -2.92 -1.95 -4.37
N ARG A 25 -4.19 -2.36 -4.49
CA ARG A 25 -4.76 -3.48 -3.73
C ARG A 25 -4.15 -4.82 -4.16
N VAL A 26 -3.95 -5.02 -5.45
CA VAL A 26 -3.31 -6.24 -6.00
C VAL A 26 -1.84 -6.32 -5.55
N GLY A 27 -1.11 -5.21 -5.60
CA GLY A 27 0.26 -5.09 -5.12
C GLY A 27 0.36 -5.41 -3.63
N LEU A 28 -0.56 -4.87 -2.82
CA LEU A 28 -0.64 -5.21 -1.40
C LEU A 28 -0.87 -6.72 -1.19
N ALA A 29 -1.83 -7.32 -1.89
CA ALA A 29 -2.11 -8.75 -1.78
C ALA A 29 -0.89 -9.62 -2.13
N ALA A 30 -0.14 -9.24 -3.16
CA ALA A 30 1.11 -9.90 -3.53
C ALA A 30 2.16 -9.80 -2.41
N LEU A 31 2.29 -8.63 -1.76
CA LEU A 31 3.21 -8.42 -0.64
C LEU A 31 2.82 -9.24 0.58
N LEU A 32 1.54 -9.24 0.98
CA LEU A 32 1.06 -10.08 2.09
C LEU A 32 1.41 -11.55 1.85
N ARG A 33 1.25 -12.02 0.61
CA ARG A 33 1.60 -13.39 0.22
C ARG A 33 3.11 -13.67 0.30
N ILE A 34 3.97 -12.76 -0.16
CA ILE A 34 5.44 -12.88 -0.07
C ILE A 34 5.87 -12.97 1.41
N HIS A 35 5.27 -12.15 2.26
CA HIS A 35 5.57 -12.09 3.70
C HIS A 35 4.79 -13.13 4.53
N ARG A 36 3.97 -13.98 3.90
CA ARG A 36 3.12 -15.01 4.56
C ARG A 36 2.21 -14.43 5.66
N ILE A 37 1.64 -13.25 5.41
CA ILE A 37 0.68 -12.59 6.30
C ILE A 37 -0.73 -12.99 5.84
N ASP A 38 -1.61 -13.38 6.78
CA ASP A 38 -3.01 -13.64 6.44
C ASP A 38 -3.70 -12.30 6.14
N PRO A 39 -4.44 -12.16 5.03
CA PRO A 39 -5.21 -10.96 4.75
C PRO A 39 -6.18 -10.57 5.90
N GLY A 40 -6.67 -11.54 6.67
CA GLY A 40 -7.48 -11.30 7.86
C GLY A 40 -6.73 -10.59 8.99
N ASP A 41 -5.40 -10.76 9.08
CA ASP A 41 -4.56 -10.15 10.12
C ASP A 41 -4.40 -8.64 9.93
N VAL A 42 -4.57 -8.14 8.70
CA VAL A 42 -4.44 -6.71 8.37
C VAL A 42 -5.78 -5.98 8.28
N GLY A 43 -6.90 -6.65 8.60
CA GLY A 43 -8.24 -6.07 8.66
C GLY A 43 -8.64 -5.35 7.37
N ASP A 44 -9.14 -4.13 7.51
CA ASP A 44 -9.69 -3.34 6.39
C ASP A 44 -8.62 -2.64 5.54
N LEU A 45 -7.31 -2.88 5.78
CA LEU A 45 -6.22 -2.20 5.10
C LEU A 45 -6.35 -2.25 3.57
N ALA A 46 -6.66 -3.41 3.01
CA ALA A 46 -6.82 -3.58 1.57
C ALA A 46 -8.01 -2.79 1.00
N THR A 47 -9.09 -2.68 1.77
CA THR A 47 -10.27 -1.88 1.42
C THR A 47 -9.92 -0.40 1.43
N SER A 48 -9.29 0.10 2.52
CA SER A 48 -8.90 1.50 2.63
C SER A 48 -7.89 1.93 1.56
N VAL A 49 -6.93 1.07 1.22
CA VAL A 49 -5.97 1.33 0.12
C VAL A 49 -6.70 1.48 -1.21
N HIS A 50 -7.65 0.60 -1.51
CA HIS A 50 -8.43 0.66 -2.74
C HIS A 50 -9.29 1.93 -2.82
N GLU A 51 -10.00 2.26 -1.74
CA GLU A 51 -10.86 3.45 -1.68
C GLU A 51 -10.05 4.74 -1.88
N ILE A 52 -8.89 4.86 -1.21
CA ILE A 52 -8.04 6.04 -1.33
C ILE A 52 -7.39 6.12 -2.72
N ALA A 53 -6.84 5.02 -3.24
CA ALA A 53 -6.27 5.00 -4.58
C ALA A 53 -7.31 5.36 -5.65
N THR A 54 -8.52 4.81 -5.56
CA THR A 54 -9.63 5.13 -6.47
C THR A 54 -9.99 6.61 -6.38
N LYS A 55 -10.03 7.19 -5.17
CA LYS A 55 -10.30 8.62 -4.98
C LYS A 55 -9.22 9.50 -5.60
N LEU A 56 -7.94 9.14 -5.46
CA LEU A 56 -6.82 9.90 -6.05
C LEU A 56 -6.80 9.79 -7.58
N ALA A 57 -7.04 8.59 -8.12
CA ALA A 57 -7.16 8.36 -9.56
C ALA A 57 -8.36 9.11 -10.16
N ALA A 58 -9.51 9.12 -9.48
CA ALA A 58 -10.70 9.87 -9.89
C ALA A 58 -10.46 11.39 -9.92
N ALA A 59 -9.54 11.90 -9.11
CA ALA A 59 -9.10 13.30 -9.13
C ALA A 59 -8.13 13.61 -10.29
N GLY A 60 -7.80 12.63 -11.14
CA GLY A 60 -6.89 12.81 -12.27
C GLY A 60 -5.43 13.02 -11.86
N SER A 61 -5.04 12.56 -10.68
CA SER A 61 -3.66 12.66 -10.19
C SER A 61 -2.85 11.40 -10.50
N GLU A 62 -1.55 11.56 -10.77
CA GLU A 62 -0.60 10.46 -10.63
C GLU A 62 -0.69 9.92 -9.19
N VAL A 63 -0.68 8.59 -9.06
CA VAL A 63 -0.69 7.93 -7.76
C VAL A 63 0.63 7.23 -7.56
N VAL A 64 1.37 7.63 -6.54
CA VAL A 64 2.56 6.93 -6.07
C VAL A 64 2.17 6.17 -4.80
N VAL A 65 2.43 4.87 -4.79
CA VAL A 65 2.15 4.01 -3.65
C VAL A 65 3.44 3.42 -3.14
N GLU A 66 3.72 3.61 -1.86
CA GLU A 66 4.88 3.04 -1.18
C GLU A 66 4.39 2.02 -0.16
N PHE A 67 4.75 0.75 -0.38
CA PHE A 67 4.43 -0.32 0.54
C PHE A 67 5.62 -0.60 1.45
N ARG A 68 5.35 -0.82 2.73
CA ARG A 68 6.34 -1.23 3.72
C ARG A 68 5.79 -2.33 4.59
N VAL A 69 6.52 -3.44 4.68
CA VAL A 69 6.22 -4.52 5.63
C VAL A 69 7.36 -4.59 6.62
N THR A 70 7.03 -4.44 7.90
CA THR A 70 7.96 -4.59 9.02
C THR A 70 7.49 -5.72 9.92
N ASP A 71 8.26 -6.08 10.95
CA ASP A 71 7.80 -7.05 11.95
C ASP A 71 6.63 -6.53 12.81
N ALA A 72 6.45 -5.21 12.90
CA ALA A 72 5.39 -4.58 13.72
C ALA A 72 4.11 -4.23 12.95
N GLU A 73 4.23 -3.83 11.68
CA GLU A 73 3.11 -3.34 10.88
C GLU A 73 3.29 -3.57 9.38
N VAL A 74 2.15 -3.58 8.68
CA VAL A 74 2.06 -3.34 7.23
C VAL A 74 1.58 -1.91 7.01
N ALA A 75 2.36 -1.11 6.30
CA ALA A 75 2.05 0.28 6.00
C ALA A 75 2.02 0.54 4.49
N VAL A 76 1.12 1.41 4.08
CA VAL A 76 0.97 1.89 2.71
C VAL A 76 0.84 3.40 2.73
N ASP A 77 1.79 4.09 2.09
CA ASP A 77 1.73 5.52 1.88
C ASP A 77 1.23 5.76 0.44
N LEU A 78 0.11 6.48 0.29
CA LEU A 78 -0.45 6.87 -1.01
C LEU A 78 -0.27 8.37 -1.23
N THR A 79 0.51 8.73 -2.25
CA THR A 79 0.74 10.12 -2.65
C THR A 79 0.02 10.41 -3.96
N GLY A 80 -0.74 11.51 -3.97
CA GLY A 80 -1.40 12.05 -5.15
C GLY A 80 -1.99 13.42 -4.80
N ASP A 81 -2.19 14.29 -5.80
CA ASP A 81 -2.72 15.64 -5.57
C ASP A 81 -1.90 16.46 -4.55
N GLY A 82 -0.57 16.30 -4.57
CA GLY A 82 0.35 17.00 -3.66
C GLY A 82 0.27 16.59 -2.18
N ARG A 83 -0.55 15.59 -1.83
CA ARG A 83 -0.71 15.09 -0.46
C ARG A 83 -0.30 13.62 -0.36
N THR A 84 0.13 13.22 0.83
CA THR A 84 0.39 11.82 1.19
C THR A 84 -0.57 11.39 2.28
N ILE A 85 -1.17 10.21 2.11
CA ILE A 85 -2.05 9.57 3.08
C ILE A 85 -1.40 8.25 3.49
N ARG A 86 -1.12 8.08 4.78
CA ARG A 86 -0.61 6.84 5.36
C ARG A 86 -1.76 5.99 5.90
N ILE A 87 -1.76 4.72 5.55
CA ILE A 87 -2.63 3.70 6.14
C ILE A 87 -1.72 2.59 6.67
N SER A 88 -1.89 2.18 7.92
CA SER A 88 -1.17 1.03 8.44
C SER A 88 -2.06 0.12 9.27
N SER A 89 -1.65 -1.14 9.36
CA SER A 89 -2.28 -2.15 10.18
C SER A 89 -1.20 -2.89 10.97
N PRO A 90 -1.36 -3.03 12.31
CA PRO A 90 -0.42 -3.78 13.13
C PRO A 90 -0.42 -5.25 12.73
N ARG A 91 0.73 -5.91 12.83
CA ARG A 91 0.83 -7.36 12.67
C ARG A 91 0.47 -8.02 14.00
N SER A 92 -0.50 -8.93 13.97
CA SER A 92 -0.96 -9.71 15.13
C SER A 92 -0.13 -10.97 15.31
#